data_AF-A0A1U7LHX9-F1
#
_entry.id   AF-A0A1U7LHX9-F1
#
_cell.length_a   1.000
_cell.length_b   1.000
_cell.length_c   1.000
_cell.angle_alpha   90.00
_cell.angle_beta   90.00
_cell.angle_gamma   90.00
#
_symmetry.space_group_name_H-M   'P 1'
#
loop_
_entity.id
_entity.type
_entity.pdbx_description
1 polymer ?
#
loop_
_entity_poly.entity_id
_entity_poly.type
_entity_poly.pdbx_seq_one_letter_code
_entity_poly.pdbx_strand_id
1 'polypeptide(L)'
;MADRGQGIRLFSSYHELEEIFRSFEESDSEDEGDDGIITSQLRHFVIQKYISNPLLLNNRKFHIRAYIVAFGSMKVYVYRDMLSLFASKEYRTPNESTDLDVHLTNTCRQEYPGQHVQRFWDLEFEGKGTIYERLKIVTREVFQSALSTQSVHFQTLPNAFEIFGVDYLIDDQLNVYLLEVNAVRSPPW
;
A
#
# COMPACT_ATOMS: atom_id res chain seq x y z
N MET A 1 -4.47 12.92 8.01
CA MET A 1 -4.31 11.77 7.09
C MET A 1 -3.39 12.26 5.99
N ALA A 2 -2.21 11.68 5.85
CA ALA A 2 -1.29 12.08 4.80
C ALA A 2 -1.87 11.64 3.45
N ASP A 3 -2.28 12.61 2.62
CA ASP A 3 -2.78 12.32 1.28
C ASP A 3 -1.57 12.09 0.34
N ARG A 4 -1.73 11.22 -0.66
CA ARG A 4 -0.80 11.04 -1.81
C ARG A 4 0.65 10.62 -1.50
N GLY A 5 0.89 9.94 -0.38
CA GLY A 5 2.24 9.49 0.00
C GLY A 5 3.18 10.62 0.41
N GLN A 6 2.66 11.83 0.66
CA GLN A 6 3.41 12.87 1.34
C GLN A 6 3.78 12.39 2.76
N GLY A 7 4.99 12.65 3.21
CA GLY A 7 5.49 12.23 4.52
C GLY A 7 6.08 10.82 4.60
N ILE A 8 6.05 10.02 3.52
CA ILE A 8 6.81 8.75 3.50
C ILE A 8 8.30 9.06 3.33
N ARG A 9 9.13 8.42 4.17
CA ARG A 9 10.58 8.50 4.14
C ARG A 9 11.17 7.11 4.33
N LEU A 10 12.31 6.86 3.71
CA LEU A 10 13.11 5.67 3.94
C LEU A 10 14.25 6.02 4.89
N PHE A 11 14.58 5.10 5.78
CA PHE A 11 15.71 5.20 6.69
C PHE A 11 16.25 3.80 6.98
N SER A 12 17.52 3.74 7.33
CA SER A 12 18.26 2.52 7.65
C SER A 12 18.92 2.57 9.03
N SER A 13 18.93 3.74 9.67
CA SER A 13 19.53 3.97 10.97
C SER A 13 18.62 4.80 11.89
N TYR A 14 18.82 4.67 13.21
CA TYR A 14 18.11 5.49 14.20
C TYR A 14 18.43 6.99 14.03
N HIS A 15 19.67 7.31 13.65
CA HIS A 15 20.09 8.68 13.38
C HIS A 15 19.30 9.31 12.23
N GLU A 16 19.18 8.61 11.10
CA GLU A 16 18.35 9.07 9.97
C GLU A 16 16.88 9.26 10.38
N LEU A 17 16.36 8.40 11.25
CA LEU A 17 15.01 8.55 11.78
C LEU A 17 14.87 9.84 12.61
N GLU A 18 15.83 10.13 13.49
CA GLU A 18 15.85 11.38 14.27
C GLU A 18 15.94 12.61 13.37
N GLU A 19 16.76 12.58 12.31
CA GLU A 19 16.87 13.65 11.33
C GLU A 19 15.55 13.88 10.60
N ILE A 20 14.84 12.81 10.21
CA ILE A 20 13.50 12.92 9.60
C ILE A 20 12.54 13.65 10.54
N PHE A 21 12.52 13.30 11.83
CA PHE A 21 11.63 13.97 12.79
C PHE A 21 11.99 15.44 13.02
N ARG A 22 13.29 15.77 13.13
CA ARG A 22 13.73 17.17 13.24
C ARG A 22 13.34 18.00 12.03
N SER A 23 13.45 17.44 10.82
CA SER A 23 13.06 18.14 9.59
C SER A 23 11.59 18.55 9.56
N PHE A 24 10.72 17.80 10.25
CA PHE A 24 9.31 18.19 10.38
C PHE A 24 9.15 19.41 11.29
N GLU A 25 9.88 19.48 12.41
CA GLU A 25 9.83 20.61 13.35
C GLU A 25 10.41 21.91 12.76
N GLU A 26 11.49 21.80 11.97
CA GLU A 26 12.12 22.95 11.31
C GLU A 26 11.21 23.56 10.24
N SER A 27 10.51 22.73 9.46
CA SER A 27 9.56 23.20 8.43
C SER A 27 8.37 23.98 8.98
N ASP A 28 8.01 23.80 10.25
CA ASP A 28 6.93 24.56 10.90
C ASP A 28 7.36 25.99 11.29
N SER A 29 8.66 26.29 11.28
CA SER A 29 9.20 27.60 11.70
C SER A 29 9.39 28.61 10.56
N GLU A 30 9.30 28.17 9.30
CA GLU A 30 9.56 29.00 8.11
C GLU A 30 8.29 29.35 7.29
N ASP A 31 7.15 28.68 7.48
CA ASP A 31 5.93 28.86 6.66
C ASP A 31 4.70 29.37 7.47
N GLU A 32 4.56 30.70 7.62
CA GLU A 32 3.26 31.37 7.88
C GLU A 32 2.48 31.66 6.56
N GLY A 33 2.64 30.83 5.52
CA GLY A 33 2.05 31.08 4.19
C GLY A 33 1.55 29.83 3.46
N ASP A 34 0.23 29.70 3.43
CA ASP A 34 -0.64 29.08 2.40
C ASP A 34 -0.35 27.64 1.88
N ASP A 35 -1.31 26.74 2.10
CA ASP A 35 -1.53 25.43 1.45
C ASP A 35 -0.52 24.27 1.63
N GLY A 36 0.42 24.34 2.58
CA GLY A 36 1.19 23.19 3.04
C GLY A 36 0.43 22.36 4.11
N ILE A 37 0.37 21.02 3.98
CA ILE A 37 -0.04 20.18 5.11
C ILE A 37 1.01 20.34 6.21
N ILE A 38 0.64 21.08 7.26
CA ILE A 38 1.48 21.32 8.44
C ILE A 38 1.86 19.96 9.07
N THR A 39 3.12 19.56 8.92
CA THR A 39 3.61 18.25 9.38
C THR A 39 3.62 18.14 10.91
N SER A 40 3.70 19.24 11.68
CA SER A 40 3.48 19.22 13.15
C SER A 40 2.08 18.74 13.56
N GLN A 41 1.09 18.72 12.66
CA GLN A 41 -0.24 18.18 12.98
C GLN A 41 -0.32 16.65 12.82
N LEU A 42 0.69 16.01 12.20
CA LEU A 42 0.78 14.55 12.12
C LEU A 42 1.32 13.98 13.43
N ARG A 43 0.41 13.57 14.32
CA ARG A 43 0.77 13.03 15.64
C ARG A 43 1.03 11.53 15.67
N HIS A 44 0.73 10.82 14.58
CA HIS A 44 0.77 9.36 14.52
C HIS A 44 1.51 8.91 13.27
N PHE A 45 2.52 8.07 13.48
CA PHE A 45 3.34 7.48 12.43
C PHE A 45 3.32 5.96 12.56
N VAL A 46 3.47 5.29 11.43
CA VAL A 46 3.70 3.85 11.37
C VAL A 46 5.11 3.63 10.82
N ILE A 47 5.94 2.93 11.60
CA ILE A 47 7.22 2.43 11.11
C ILE A 47 6.99 1.02 10.58
N GLN A 48 7.26 0.82 9.29
CA GLN A 48 7.09 -0.45 8.61
C GLN A 48 8.41 -0.92 8.04
N LYS A 49 8.72 -2.21 8.19
CA LYS A 49 9.86 -2.82 7.53
C LYS A 49 9.71 -2.68 6.01
N TYR A 50 10.71 -2.08 5.37
CA TYR A 50 10.77 -2.00 3.92
C TYR A 50 11.13 -3.36 3.30
N ILE A 51 10.43 -3.73 2.23
CA ILE A 51 10.68 -4.96 1.46
C ILE A 51 11.63 -4.59 0.31
N SER A 52 12.90 -4.97 0.44
CA SER A 52 13.99 -4.55 -0.45
C SER A 52 14.18 -5.42 -1.69
N ASN A 53 13.56 -6.60 -1.72
CA ASN A 53 13.60 -7.58 -2.80
C ASN A 53 12.21 -7.74 -3.48
N PRO A 54 11.57 -6.66 -3.96
CA PRO A 54 10.27 -6.78 -4.61
C PRO A 54 10.39 -7.57 -5.92
N LEU A 55 9.33 -8.27 -6.30
CA LEU A 55 9.17 -8.79 -7.66
C LEU A 55 9.14 -7.60 -8.63
N LEU A 56 9.97 -7.65 -9.66
CA LEU A 56 10.09 -6.60 -10.66
C LEU A 56 9.56 -7.09 -12.00
N LEU A 57 8.85 -6.22 -12.73
CA LEU A 57 8.55 -6.43 -14.14
C LEU A 57 9.01 -5.21 -14.93
N ASN A 58 9.74 -5.44 -16.02
CA ASN A 58 10.44 -4.39 -16.76
C ASN A 58 11.28 -3.50 -15.83
N ASN A 59 11.99 -4.13 -14.88
CA ASN A 59 12.77 -3.47 -13.83
C ASN A 59 12.00 -2.50 -12.93
N ARG A 60 10.66 -2.48 -12.94
CA ARG A 60 9.87 -1.58 -12.09
C ARG A 60 9.19 -2.34 -10.96
N LYS A 61 9.22 -1.73 -9.77
CA LYS A 61 8.46 -2.18 -8.60
C LYS A 61 6.97 -1.99 -8.85
N PHE A 62 6.13 -2.89 -8.34
CA PHE A 62 4.68 -2.74 -8.37
C PHE A 62 4.04 -3.37 -7.14
N HIS A 63 2.85 -2.89 -6.76
CA HIS A 63 1.97 -3.59 -5.83
C HIS A 63 0.71 -4.05 -6.55
N ILE A 64 0.01 -5.00 -5.94
CA ILE A 64 -1.26 -5.52 -6.41
C ILE A 64 -2.38 -4.91 -5.56
N ARG A 65 -3.30 -4.21 -6.21
CA ARG A 65 -4.59 -3.79 -5.64
C ARG A 65 -5.62 -4.87 -5.92
N ALA A 66 -6.05 -5.57 -4.88
CA ALA A 66 -7.15 -6.53 -4.96
C ALA A 66 -8.43 -5.91 -4.38
N TYR A 67 -9.57 -6.24 -4.99
CA TYR A 67 -10.88 -5.85 -4.47
C TYR A 67 -11.47 -7.01 -3.68
N ILE A 68 -11.89 -6.74 -2.45
CA ILE A 68 -12.39 -7.75 -1.53
C ILE A 68 -13.78 -7.36 -1.08
N VAL A 69 -14.74 -8.27 -1.19
CA VAL A 69 -16.10 -8.07 -0.69
C VAL A 69 -16.26 -8.87 0.59
N ALA A 70 -16.49 -8.19 1.71
CA ALA A 70 -16.97 -8.82 2.93
C ALA A 70 -18.50 -8.70 2.97
N PHE A 71 -19.21 -9.81 3.12
CA PHE A 71 -20.67 -9.85 3.09
C PHE A 71 -21.22 -10.61 4.31
N GLY A 72 -22.24 -10.05 4.95
CA GLY A 72 -23.00 -10.67 6.02
C GLY A 72 -22.14 -11.01 7.24
N SER A 73 -22.46 -12.11 7.92
CA SER A 73 -21.70 -12.65 9.07
C SER A 73 -20.38 -13.32 8.66
N MET A 74 -19.57 -12.64 7.84
CA MET A 74 -18.21 -13.03 7.39
C MET A 74 -18.13 -14.02 6.22
N LYS A 75 -18.69 -13.66 5.07
CA LYS A 75 -18.24 -14.24 3.79
C LYS A 75 -17.27 -13.26 3.14
N VAL A 76 -16.03 -13.69 2.89
CA VAL A 76 -14.99 -12.86 2.28
C VAL A 76 -14.71 -13.38 0.88
N TYR A 77 -14.88 -12.53 -0.14
CA TYR A 77 -14.64 -12.85 -1.54
C TYR A 77 -13.52 -11.99 -2.07
N VAL A 78 -12.49 -12.63 -2.64
CA VAL A 78 -11.45 -11.94 -3.39
C VAL A 78 -11.91 -11.86 -4.85
N TYR A 79 -12.09 -10.65 -5.37
CA TYR A 79 -12.43 -10.44 -6.76
C TYR A 79 -11.23 -10.84 -7.64
N ARG A 80 -11.50 -11.61 -8.69
CA ARG A 80 -10.43 -12.19 -9.51
C ARG A 80 -9.64 -11.11 -10.23
N ASP A 81 -10.29 -10.12 -10.84
CA ASP A 81 -9.56 -9.11 -11.61
C ASP A 81 -8.95 -8.07 -10.68
N MET A 82 -7.64 -8.16 -10.51
CA MET A 82 -6.84 -7.28 -9.67
C MET A 82 -6.02 -6.33 -10.54
N LEU A 83 -5.61 -5.21 -9.97
CA LEU A 83 -4.76 -4.23 -10.64
C LEU A 83 -3.33 -4.34 -10.15
N SER A 84 -2.38 -4.11 -11.03
CA SER A 84 -0.96 -3.97 -10.73
C SER A 84 -0.55 -2.53 -10.98
N LEU A 85 -0.08 -1.87 -9.93
CA LEU A 85 0.26 -0.45 -9.92
C LEU A 85 1.77 -0.32 -9.83
N PHE A 86 2.37 0.15 -10.91
CA PHE A 86 3.82 0.27 -11.08
C PHE A 86 4.36 1.58 -10.52
N ALA A 87 5.59 1.55 -10.02
CA ALA A 87 6.40 2.73 -9.76
C ALA A 87 6.66 3.48 -11.08
N SER A 88 6.92 4.78 -11.01
CA SER A 88 7.18 5.59 -12.21
C SER A 88 8.56 5.33 -12.81
N LYS A 89 9.55 4.97 -11.98
CA LYS A 89 10.94 4.72 -12.39
C LYS A 89 11.36 3.26 -12.17
N GLU A 90 12.46 2.88 -12.82
CA GLU A 90 13.12 1.58 -12.60
C GLU A 90 13.62 1.47 -11.16
N TYR A 91 13.45 0.29 -10.59
CA TYR A 91 13.79 -0.04 -9.23
C TYR A 91 15.30 0.01 -9.01
N ARG A 92 15.67 0.67 -7.92
CA ARG A 92 16.99 0.63 -7.30
C ARG A 92 16.78 0.35 -5.82
N THR A 93 17.76 -0.25 -5.17
CA THR A 93 17.68 -0.49 -3.74
C THR A 93 17.71 0.82 -2.96
N PRO A 94 17.17 0.87 -1.72
CA PRO A 94 17.23 2.08 -0.89
C PRO A 94 18.66 2.60 -0.63
N ASN A 95 19.66 1.73 -0.76
CA ASN A 95 21.07 2.11 -0.63
C ASN A 95 21.61 2.82 -1.88
N GLU A 96 21.02 2.57 -3.05
CA GLU A 96 21.44 3.11 -4.34
C GLU A 96 20.67 4.37 -4.72
N SER A 97 19.46 4.54 -4.21
CA SER A 97 18.60 5.67 -4.51
C SER A 97 17.65 5.94 -3.35
N THR A 98 17.50 7.21 -2.98
CA THR A 98 16.47 7.69 -2.04
C THR A 98 15.28 8.33 -2.76
N ASP A 99 15.30 8.35 -4.10
CA ASP A 99 14.22 8.88 -4.94
C ASP A 99 12.94 8.07 -4.75
N LEU A 100 11.93 8.70 -4.13
CA LEU A 100 10.66 8.05 -3.81
C LEU A 100 9.90 7.55 -5.04
N ASP A 101 10.12 8.11 -6.23
CA ASP A 101 9.48 7.68 -7.48
C ASP A 101 9.92 6.25 -7.91
N VAL A 102 11.06 5.79 -7.37
CA VAL A 102 11.57 4.43 -7.54
C VAL A 102 10.88 3.45 -6.59
N HIS A 103 10.45 3.92 -5.42
CA HIS A 103 10.01 3.09 -4.31
C HIS A 103 8.50 3.10 -4.06
N LEU A 104 7.83 4.18 -4.47
CA LEU A 104 6.39 4.39 -4.31
C LEU A 104 5.66 4.09 -5.62
N THR A 105 4.53 3.42 -5.47
CA THR A 105 3.70 2.88 -6.56
C THR A 105 2.33 3.57 -6.63
N ASN A 106 2.12 4.61 -5.83
CA ASN A 106 0.81 5.25 -5.70
C ASN A 106 0.53 6.15 -6.90
N THR A 107 -0.65 5.96 -7.49
CA THR A 107 -1.07 6.65 -8.73
C THR A 107 -1.22 8.16 -8.57
N CYS A 108 -1.52 8.65 -7.37
CA CYS A 108 -1.74 10.09 -7.12
C CYS A 108 -0.49 10.97 -7.35
N ARG A 109 0.72 10.38 -7.43
CA ARG A 109 1.97 11.09 -7.74
C ARG A 109 2.34 11.00 -9.23
N GLN A 110 1.57 10.28 -10.03
CA GLN A 110 1.90 9.99 -11.42
C GLN A 110 1.12 10.92 -12.33
N GLU A 111 1.84 11.61 -13.22
CA GLU A 111 1.24 12.57 -14.16
C GLU A 111 0.24 11.90 -15.13
N TYR A 112 0.37 10.58 -15.38
CA TYR A 112 -0.47 9.82 -16.31
C TYR A 112 -0.86 8.44 -15.77
N PRO A 113 -2.00 8.31 -15.06
CA PRO A 113 -2.44 7.06 -14.40
C PRO A 113 -2.49 5.84 -15.31
N GLY A 114 -2.90 6.03 -16.58
CA GLY A 114 -3.13 4.95 -17.53
C GLY A 114 -1.88 4.19 -17.98
N GLN A 115 -0.68 4.73 -17.77
CA GLN A 115 0.58 4.06 -18.17
C GLN A 115 1.15 3.14 -17.09
N HIS A 116 0.72 3.33 -15.84
CA HIS A 116 1.30 2.65 -14.68
C HIS A 116 0.35 1.68 -14.00
N VAL A 117 -0.88 1.53 -14.51
CA VAL A 117 -1.85 0.57 -14.01
C VAL A 117 -2.16 -0.46 -15.08
N GLN A 118 -2.00 -1.74 -14.76
CA GLN A 118 -2.32 -2.85 -15.65
C GLN A 118 -3.15 -3.90 -14.91
N ARG A 119 -3.92 -4.72 -15.63
CA ARG A 119 -4.59 -5.86 -14.98
C ARG A 119 -3.54 -6.92 -14.65
N PHE A 120 -3.59 -7.45 -13.44
CA PHE A 120 -2.63 -8.45 -12.96
C PHE A 120 -2.54 -9.67 -13.88
N TRP A 121 -3.67 -10.12 -14.41
CA TRP A 121 -3.72 -11.29 -15.27
C TRP A 121 -3.13 -11.07 -16.67
N ASP A 122 -3.07 -9.82 -17.12
CA ASP A 122 -2.53 -9.42 -18.42
C ASP A 122 -1.00 -9.25 -18.38
N LEU A 123 -0.38 -9.36 -17.21
CA LEU A 123 1.07 -9.29 -17.05
C LEU A 123 1.77 -10.58 -17.51
N GLU A 124 2.86 -10.43 -18.24
CA GLU A 124 3.62 -11.57 -18.80
C GLU A 124 4.73 -12.04 -17.85
N PHE A 125 4.38 -12.93 -16.90
CA PHE A 125 5.33 -13.63 -16.03
C PHE A 125 4.72 -14.90 -15.40
N GLU A 126 5.59 -15.80 -14.92
CA GLU A 126 5.18 -17.05 -14.25
C GLU A 126 4.83 -16.85 -12.77
N GLY A 127 4.07 -17.78 -12.18
CA GLY A 127 3.76 -17.74 -10.73
C GLY A 127 2.52 -16.92 -10.35
N LYS A 128 1.79 -16.35 -11.30
CA LYS A 128 0.51 -15.62 -11.07
C LYS A 128 -0.50 -16.44 -10.24
N GLY A 129 -0.62 -17.74 -10.52
CA GLY A 129 -1.49 -18.64 -9.76
C GLY A 129 -1.07 -18.80 -8.30
N THR A 130 0.23 -18.98 -8.04
CA THR A 130 0.80 -19.06 -6.69
C THR A 130 0.56 -17.78 -5.90
N ILE A 131 0.78 -16.62 -6.53
CA ILE A 131 0.51 -15.31 -5.92
C ILE A 131 -0.98 -15.21 -5.53
N TYR A 132 -1.89 -15.57 -6.44
CA TYR A 132 -3.32 -15.49 -6.17
C TYR A 132 -3.75 -16.40 -5.01
N GLU A 133 -3.24 -17.64 -4.94
CA GLU A 133 -3.52 -18.54 -3.81
C GLU A 133 -2.97 -18.00 -2.48
N ARG A 134 -1.73 -17.49 -2.47
CA ARG A 134 -1.13 -16.88 -1.28
C ARG A 134 -1.87 -15.62 -0.84
N LEU A 135 -2.31 -14.79 -1.79
CA LEU A 135 -3.09 -13.60 -1.52
C LEU A 135 -4.40 -13.97 -0.82
N LYS A 136 -5.14 -14.97 -1.30
CA LYS A 136 -6.36 -15.47 -0.63
C LYS A 136 -6.08 -15.95 0.80
N ILE A 137 -4.96 -16.63 1.03
CA ILE A 137 -4.55 -17.06 2.38
C ILE A 137 -4.33 -15.84 3.27
N VAL A 138 -3.50 -14.88 2.84
CA VAL A 138 -3.23 -13.65 3.59
C VAL A 138 -4.53 -12.89 3.87
N THR A 139 -5.39 -12.70 2.88
CA THR A 139 -6.72 -12.09 3.06
C THR A 139 -7.50 -12.82 4.15
N ARG A 140 -7.60 -14.15 4.07
CA ARG A 140 -8.36 -14.94 5.03
C ARG A 140 -7.84 -14.73 6.44
N GLU A 141 -6.53 -14.84 6.66
CA GLU A 141 -5.92 -14.68 7.98
C GLU A 141 -6.17 -13.27 8.55
N VAL A 142 -6.10 -12.24 7.71
CA VAL A 142 -6.36 -10.84 8.11
C VAL A 142 -7.80 -10.66 8.59
N PHE A 143 -8.78 -11.08 7.80
CA PHE A 143 -10.19 -10.94 8.17
C PHE A 143 -10.57 -11.84 9.36
N GLN A 144 -10.04 -13.08 9.43
CA GLN A 144 -10.24 -13.95 10.57
C GLN A 144 -9.67 -13.36 11.86
N SER A 145 -8.46 -12.78 11.79
CA SER A 145 -7.82 -12.13 12.94
C SER A 145 -8.60 -10.90 13.41
N ALA A 146 -9.12 -10.09 12.48
CA ALA A 146 -9.94 -8.94 12.82
C ALA A 146 -11.20 -9.34 13.62
N LEU A 147 -11.77 -10.51 13.33
CA LEU A 147 -12.98 -11.00 13.97
C LEU A 147 -12.72 -11.71 15.30
N SER A 148 -11.62 -12.45 15.40
CA SER A 148 -11.27 -13.18 16.62
C SER A 148 -10.73 -12.26 17.71
N THR A 149 -10.04 -11.17 17.32
CA THR A 149 -9.25 -10.35 18.26
C THR A 149 -9.92 -9.01 18.60
N GLN A 150 -10.90 -8.54 17.81
CA GLN A 150 -11.42 -7.16 17.89
C GLN A 150 -12.94 -7.04 17.69
N SER A 151 -13.75 -7.85 18.39
CA SER A 151 -15.22 -7.83 18.28
C SER A 151 -15.89 -6.47 18.59
N VAL A 152 -15.18 -5.51 19.21
CA VAL A 152 -15.68 -4.16 19.44
C VAL A 152 -15.42 -3.21 18.26
N HIS A 153 -14.36 -3.44 17.47
CA HIS A 153 -13.91 -2.51 16.42
C HIS A 153 -14.23 -2.98 15.00
N PHE A 154 -14.31 -4.28 14.76
CA PHE A 154 -14.73 -4.85 13.48
C PHE A 154 -16.00 -5.68 13.66
N GLN A 155 -17.15 -5.05 13.39
CA GLN A 155 -18.47 -5.65 13.60
C GLN A 155 -19.15 -5.92 12.28
N THR A 156 -19.29 -7.20 11.94
CA THR A 156 -20.04 -7.62 10.76
C THR A 156 -21.54 -7.63 11.05
N LEU A 157 -22.35 -7.10 10.13
CA LEU A 157 -23.80 -7.18 10.20
C LEU A 157 -24.31 -8.19 9.15
N PRO A 158 -25.29 -9.07 9.48
CA PRO A 158 -25.78 -10.09 8.54
C PRO A 158 -26.33 -9.54 7.22
N ASN A 159 -26.82 -8.31 7.22
CA ASN A 159 -27.45 -7.62 6.08
C ASN A 159 -26.57 -6.50 5.50
N ALA A 160 -25.28 -6.43 5.86
CA ALA A 160 -24.34 -5.47 5.33
C ALA A 160 -23.30 -6.14 4.42
N PHE A 161 -22.71 -5.33 3.56
CA PHE A 161 -21.50 -5.68 2.85
C PHE A 161 -20.58 -4.48 2.79
N GLU A 162 -19.29 -4.73 2.65
CA GLU A 162 -18.28 -3.70 2.47
C GLU A 162 -17.27 -4.15 1.42
N ILE A 163 -16.82 -3.19 0.61
CA ILE A 163 -15.80 -3.41 -0.41
C ILE A 163 -14.51 -2.78 0.09
N PHE A 164 -13.44 -3.57 0.07
CA PHE A 164 -12.11 -3.15 0.44
C PHE A 164 -11.20 -3.17 -0.78
N GLY A 165 -10.39 -2.13 -0.93
CA GLY A 165 -9.20 -2.14 -1.77
C GLY A 165 -8.02 -2.54 -0.90
N VAL A 166 -7.42 -3.69 -1.17
CA VAL A 166 -6.32 -4.22 -0.37
C VAL A 166 -5.04 -4.26 -1.19
N ASP A 167 -3.99 -3.67 -0.63
CA ASP A 167 -2.70 -3.54 -1.29
C ASP A 167 -1.73 -4.60 -0.80
N TYR A 168 -1.18 -5.33 -1.76
CA TYR A 168 -0.23 -6.40 -1.55
C TYR A 168 1.07 -6.12 -2.29
N LEU A 169 2.20 -6.33 -1.62
CA LEU A 169 3.50 -6.37 -2.27
C LEU A 169 3.97 -7.81 -2.43
N ILE A 170 4.60 -8.09 -3.56
CA ILE A 170 5.16 -9.40 -3.88
C ILE A 170 6.69 -9.28 -3.88
N ASP A 171 7.38 -10.22 -3.24
CA ASP A 171 8.83 -10.33 -3.33
C ASP A 171 9.29 -11.23 -4.49
N ASP A 172 10.59 -11.25 -4.75
CA ASP A 172 11.22 -12.06 -5.80
C ASP A 172 11.15 -13.59 -5.54
N GLN A 173 10.69 -14.03 -4.35
CA GLN A 173 10.33 -15.42 -4.06
C GLN A 173 8.81 -15.68 -4.06
N LEU A 174 8.03 -14.76 -4.63
CA LEU A 174 6.57 -14.82 -4.74
C LEU A 174 5.84 -14.83 -3.39
N ASN A 175 6.47 -14.38 -2.31
CA ASN A 175 5.81 -14.18 -1.02
C ASN A 175 4.93 -12.94 -1.09
N VAL A 176 3.77 -13.01 -0.43
CA VAL A 176 2.75 -11.96 -0.45
C VAL A 176 2.76 -11.24 0.89
N TYR A 177 2.92 -9.92 0.85
CA TYR A 177 2.92 -9.06 2.03
C TYR A 177 1.73 -8.11 1.95
N LEU A 178 0.92 -8.05 3.01
CA LEU A 178 -0.11 -7.02 3.15
C LEU A 178 0.56 -5.66 3.42
N LEU A 179 0.19 -4.64 2.66
CA LEU A 179 0.59 -3.26 2.90
C LEU A 179 -0.47 -2.49 3.68
N GLU A 180 -1.69 -2.43 3.12
CA GLU A 180 -2.80 -1.68 3.71
C GLU A 180 -4.16 -2.23 3.25
N VAL A 181 -5.20 -1.93 4.04
CA VAL A 181 -6.60 -2.25 3.75
C VAL A 181 -7.39 -0.95 3.74
N ASN A 182 -7.95 -0.60 2.58
CA ASN A 182 -8.70 0.62 2.38
C ASN A 182 -10.19 0.31 2.21
N ALA A 183 -11.05 0.87 3.07
CA ALA A 183 -12.50 0.84 2.85
C ALA A 183 -12.85 1.74 1.66
N VAL A 184 -13.50 1.18 0.63
CA VAL A 184 -13.87 1.91 -0.59
C VAL A 184 -15.18 2.66 -0.33
N ARG A 185 -15.09 3.97 -0.12
CA ARG A 185 -16.27 4.84 0.07
C ARG A 185 -16.94 5.26 -1.25
N SER A 186 -16.27 5.08 -2.38
CA SER A 186 -16.83 5.34 -3.71
C SER A 186 -16.24 4.32 -4.70
N PRO A 187 -17.05 3.39 -5.24
CA PRO A 187 -16.58 2.48 -6.26
C PRO A 187 -16.18 3.25 -7.53
N PRO A 188 -15.23 2.75 -8.34
CA PRO A 188 -14.73 3.43 -9.53
C PRO A 188 -15.68 3.35 -10.76
N TRP A 189 -16.97 3.08 -10.57
CA TRP A 189 -17.99 3.02 -11.64
C TRP A 189 -18.97 4.19 -11.56
#